data_AF-A0A974CKY7-F1
#
_entry.id   AF-A0A974CKY7-F1
#
_cell.length_a   1.000
_cell.length_b   1.000
_cell.length_c   1.000
_cell.angle_alpha   90.00
_cell.angle_beta   90.00
_cell.angle_gamma   90.00
#
_symmetry.space_group_name_H-M   'P 1'
#
loop_
_entity.id
_entity.type
_entity.pdbx_description
1 polymer ?
#
loop_
_entity_poly.entity_id
_entity_poly.type
_entity_poly.pdbx_seq_one_letter_code
_entity_poly.pdbx_strand_id
1 'polypeptide(L)'
;DDNWIVPLSSVLSRAVDLYNTEQGNAWAFKLLYIIPSSSRVVQFIIKETDCVRSEGKGLRECPFRDGGLERRCTIMLSEDQDTVTVPVCKTVTEKHSSLETSGDGSGSGSGERKQETKINRARCRRPGSCSIIGFATIRK
;
A
#
# COMPACT_ATOMS: atom_id res chain seq x y z
N ASP A 1 5.41 19.53 -39.86
CA ASP A 1 5.89 18.63 -38.79
C ASP A 1 5.36 19.11 -37.45
N ASP A 2 4.23 18.56 -37.01
CA ASP A 2 3.60 18.92 -35.74
C ASP A 2 4.34 18.23 -34.58
N ASN A 3 5.46 18.80 -34.18
CA ASN A 3 6.17 18.41 -32.95
C ASN A 3 5.41 18.97 -31.74
N TRP A 4 4.21 18.44 -31.46
CA TRP A 4 3.46 18.80 -30.27
C TRP A 4 4.08 18.11 -29.06
N ILE A 5 4.66 18.89 -28.15
CA ILE A 5 5.20 18.36 -26.90
C ILE A 5 4.02 18.01 -26.00
N VAL A 6 3.81 16.72 -25.74
CA VAL A 6 2.81 16.26 -24.78
C VAL A 6 3.23 16.68 -23.36
N PRO A 7 2.38 17.38 -22.58
CA PRO A 7 2.70 17.68 -21.20
C PRO A 7 2.78 16.40 -20.35
N LEU A 8 3.76 16.30 -19.46
CA LEU A 8 3.92 15.16 -18.54
C LEU A 8 2.63 14.85 -17.75
N SER A 9 1.88 15.89 -17.36
CA SER A 9 0.59 15.74 -16.67
C SER A 9 -0.45 14.99 -17.50
N SER A 10 -0.45 15.17 -18.83
CA SER A 10 -1.34 14.45 -19.76
C SER A 10 -0.98 12.97 -19.82
N VAL A 11 0.33 12.68 -19.97
CA VAL A 11 0.86 11.30 -19.97
C VAL A 11 0.49 10.58 -18.67
N LEU A 12 0.71 11.24 -17.53
CA LEU A 12 0.41 10.65 -16.23
C LEU A 12 -1.10 10.45 -16.01
N SER A 13 -1.95 11.39 -16.45
CA SER A 13 -3.40 11.20 -16.38
C SER A 13 -3.82 9.94 -17.12
N ARG A 14 -3.36 9.78 -18.37
CA ARG A 14 -3.67 8.61 -19.20
C ARG A 14 -3.12 7.32 -18.60
N ALA A 15 -1.93 7.34 -18.01
CA ALA A 15 -1.35 6.19 -17.32
C ALA A 15 -2.19 5.75 -16.11
N VAL A 16 -2.70 6.71 -15.33
CA VAL A 16 -3.60 6.43 -14.19
C VAL A 16 -4.94 5.88 -14.65
N ASP A 17 -5.49 6.43 -15.75
CA ASP A 17 -6.74 5.92 -16.33
C ASP A 17 -6.57 4.46 -16.78
N LEU A 18 -5.48 4.12 -17.46
CA LEU A 18 -5.14 2.74 -17.84
C LEU A 18 -5.00 1.81 -16.62
N TYR A 19 -4.32 2.27 -15.57
CA TYR A 19 -4.22 1.51 -14.32
C TYR A 19 -5.59 1.17 -13.74
N ASN A 20 -6.50 2.14 -13.72
CA ASN A 20 -7.86 1.93 -13.24
C ASN A 20 -8.62 0.94 -14.12
N THR A 21 -8.49 1.04 -15.45
CA THR A 21 -9.14 0.10 -16.38
C THR A 21 -8.67 -1.35 -16.17
N GLU A 22 -7.36 -1.59 -16.02
CA GLU A 22 -6.81 -2.96 -16.06
C GLU A 22 -6.80 -3.68 -14.71
N GLN A 23 -6.61 -2.99 -13.60
CA GLN A 23 -6.24 -3.64 -12.33
C GLN A 23 -7.42 -4.27 -11.56
N GLY A 24 -8.64 -4.23 -12.11
CA GLY A 24 -9.81 -4.92 -11.53
C GLY A 24 -10.24 -4.39 -10.15
N ASN A 25 -9.68 -3.28 -9.67
CA ASN A 25 -10.00 -2.70 -8.37
C ASN A 25 -11.44 -2.17 -8.32
N ALA A 26 -12.07 -2.25 -7.14
CA ALA A 26 -13.41 -1.69 -6.91
C ALA A 26 -13.39 -0.15 -6.90
N TRP A 27 -12.41 0.41 -6.20
CA TRP A 27 -12.20 1.86 -6.06
C TRP A 27 -11.19 2.36 -7.07
N ALA A 28 -11.41 3.60 -7.51
CA ALA A 28 -10.50 4.25 -8.44
C ALA A 28 -9.28 4.82 -7.71
N PHE A 29 -8.20 5.02 -8.46
CA PHE A 29 -6.99 5.67 -8.00
C PHE A 29 -6.78 6.98 -8.75
N LYS A 30 -6.18 7.95 -8.06
CA LYS A 30 -5.80 9.25 -8.62
C LYS A 30 -4.35 9.57 -8.33
N LEU A 31 -3.71 10.33 -9.23
CA LEU A 31 -2.38 10.87 -9.00
C LEU A 31 -2.36 11.71 -7.71
N LEU A 32 -1.49 11.32 -6.77
CA LEU A 32 -1.27 12.05 -5.52
C LEU A 32 -0.11 13.04 -5.69
N TYR A 33 1.08 12.55 -6.07
CA TYR A 33 2.22 13.39 -6.41
C TYR A 33 3.21 12.68 -7.35
N ILE A 34 4.02 13.48 -8.03
CA ILE A 34 5.10 13.03 -8.89
C ILE A 34 6.39 13.06 -8.07
N ILE A 35 7.22 12.03 -8.22
CA ILE A 35 8.56 11.98 -7.63
C ILE A 35 9.53 12.58 -8.67
N PRO A 36 10.19 13.70 -8.37
CA PRO A 36 11.13 14.33 -9.30
C PRO A 36 12.19 13.33 -9.78
N SER A 37 12.38 13.26 -11.10
CA SER A 37 13.33 12.37 -11.76
C SER A 37 13.94 13.11 -12.94
N SER A 38 15.24 12.98 -13.15
CA SER A 38 15.96 13.55 -14.30
C SER A 38 16.05 12.56 -15.47
N SER A 39 15.30 11.46 -15.41
CA SER A 39 15.36 10.37 -16.38
C SER A 39 14.07 10.25 -17.18
N ARG A 40 14.12 9.49 -18.28
CA ARG A 40 12.92 9.08 -19.03
C ARG A 40 12.01 8.14 -18.23
N VAL A 41 12.41 7.73 -17.04
CA VAL A 41 11.63 6.92 -16.11
C VAL A 41 11.01 7.86 -15.07
N VAL A 42 9.69 7.95 -15.09
CA VAL A 42 8.93 8.78 -14.15
C VAL A 42 8.36 7.90 -13.06
N GLN A 43 8.64 8.29 -11.82
CA GLN A 43 8.04 7.68 -10.64
C GLN A 43 6.97 8.60 -10.08
N PHE A 44 5.87 8.03 -9.62
CA PHE A 44 4.76 8.78 -9.06
C PHE A 44 3.98 7.92 -8.09
N ILE A 45 3.17 8.58 -7.25
CA ILE A 45 2.31 7.93 -6.27
C ILE A 45 0.86 8.16 -6.68
N ILE A 46 0.08 7.09 -6.68
CA ILE A 46 -1.37 7.15 -6.81
C ILE A 46 -2.00 6.73 -5.49
N LYS A 47 -3.16 7.31 -5.18
CA LYS A 47 -3.92 7.02 -3.97
C LYS A 47 -5.37 6.69 -4.31
N GLU A 48 -5.92 5.73 -3.58
CA GLU A 48 -7.31 5.31 -3.67
C GLU A 48 -8.27 6.47 -3.35
N THR A 49 -9.39 6.51 -4.05
CA THR A 49 -10.45 7.51 -3.92
C THR A 49 -11.74 6.89 -3.43
N ASP A 50 -12.70 7.71 -3.03
CA ASP A 50 -14.06 7.26 -2.67
C ASP A 50 -14.96 7.05 -3.89
N CYS A 51 -14.42 7.12 -5.10
CA CYS A 51 -15.18 6.86 -6.32
C CYS A 51 -15.05 5.40 -6.76
N VAL A 52 -16.17 4.83 -7.17
CA VAL A 52 -16.18 3.52 -7.80
C VAL A 52 -15.61 3.65 -9.21
N ARG A 53 -14.80 2.67 -9.62
CA ARG A 53 -14.17 2.66 -10.95
C ARG A 53 -15.16 2.83 -12.11
N SER A 54 -16.37 2.28 -11.98
CA SER A 54 -17.39 2.24 -13.04
C SER A 54 -18.00 3.59 -13.39
N GLU A 55 -17.77 4.65 -12.62
CA GLU A 55 -18.42 5.94 -12.84
C GLU A 55 -17.79 6.76 -13.97
N GLY A 56 -16.63 6.35 -14.52
CA GLY A 56 -16.12 6.75 -15.85
C GLY A 56 -15.89 8.24 -16.12
N LYS A 57 -16.31 9.15 -15.24
CA LYS A 57 -16.21 10.60 -15.38
C LYS A 57 -15.89 11.21 -14.03
N GLY A 58 -14.73 11.85 -13.92
CA GLY A 58 -14.46 12.79 -12.84
C GLY A 58 -13.48 12.36 -11.76
N LEU A 59 -12.47 11.53 -12.05
CA LEU A 59 -11.40 11.25 -11.06
C LEU A 59 -10.83 12.52 -10.43
N ARG A 60 -10.77 13.63 -11.17
CA ARG A 60 -10.34 14.94 -10.65
C ARG A 60 -11.16 15.39 -9.43
N GLU A 61 -12.48 15.27 -9.50
CA GLU A 61 -13.45 15.69 -8.47
C GLU A 61 -13.59 14.66 -7.34
N CYS A 62 -13.17 13.42 -7.57
CA CYS A 62 -13.16 12.37 -6.56
C CYS A 62 -12.20 12.70 -5.41
N PRO A 63 -12.68 12.80 -4.16
CA PRO A 63 -11.81 12.98 -3.02
C PRO A 63 -10.94 11.74 -2.80
N PHE A 64 -9.76 11.95 -2.23
CA PHE A 64 -8.95 10.83 -1.76
C PHE A 64 -9.62 10.20 -0.55
N ARG A 65 -9.57 8.88 -0.50
CA ARG A 65 -10.11 8.12 0.62
C ARG A 65 -9.19 8.23 1.82
N ASP A 66 -9.77 8.48 2.99
CA ASP A 66 -9.02 8.45 4.26
C ASP A 66 -8.54 7.02 4.56
N GLY A 67 -7.24 6.88 4.83
CA GLY A 67 -6.59 5.56 4.94
C GLY A 67 -6.58 4.75 3.64
N GLY A 68 -6.91 5.37 2.50
CA GLY A 68 -6.90 4.74 1.18
C GLY A 68 -5.51 4.26 0.77
N LEU A 69 -5.47 3.19 -0.02
CA LEU A 69 -4.21 2.56 -0.43
C LEU A 69 -3.35 3.50 -1.29
N GLU A 70 -2.06 3.55 -0.98
CA GLU A 70 -1.07 4.22 -1.81
C GLU A 70 -0.26 3.20 -2.62
N ARG A 71 -0.04 3.52 -3.90
CA ARG A 71 0.78 2.72 -4.80
C ARG A 71 1.88 3.57 -5.40
N ARG A 72 3.11 3.05 -5.35
CA ARG A 72 4.27 3.60 -6.05
C ARG A 72 4.32 3.02 -7.45
N CYS A 73 4.17 3.90 -8.43
CA CYS A 73 4.10 3.57 -9.83
C CYS A 73 5.34 4.07 -10.57
N THR A 74 5.67 3.38 -11.65
CA THR A 74 6.74 3.75 -12.57
C THR A 74 6.25 3.61 -14.00
N ILE A 75 6.56 4.60 -14.84
CA ILE A 75 6.31 4.57 -16.28
C ILE A 75 7.57 5.00 -17.03
N MET A 76 7.80 4.42 -18.20
CA MET A 76 8.82 4.85 -19.14
C MET A 76 8.18 5.77 -20.17
N LEU A 77 8.74 6.96 -20.35
CA LEU A 77 8.32 7.88 -21.41
C LEU A 77 8.98 7.47 -22.73
N SER A 78 8.18 7.33 -23.78
CA SER A 78 8.66 7.19 -25.16
C SER A 78 9.18 8.54 -25.69
N GLU A 79 9.98 8.52 -26.77
CA GLU A 79 10.58 9.74 -27.34
C GLU A 79 9.53 10.72 -27.89
N ASP A 80 8.46 10.17 -28.44
CA ASP A 80 7.29 10.90 -28.93
C ASP A 80 6.26 11.22 -27.83
N GLN A 81 6.40 10.62 -26.63
CA GLN A 81 5.42 10.67 -25.53
C GLN A 81 3.97 10.34 -25.94
N ASP A 82 3.77 9.74 -27.11
CA ASP A 82 2.46 9.50 -27.70
C ASP A 82 1.88 8.13 -27.26
N THR A 83 2.79 7.19 -26.99
CA THR A 83 2.44 5.86 -26.48
C THR A 83 2.53 5.81 -24.95
N VAL A 84 1.36 5.70 -24.30
CA VAL A 84 1.25 5.55 -22.85
C VAL A 84 0.88 4.12 -22.52
N THR A 85 1.73 3.43 -21.76
CA THR A 85 1.48 2.07 -21.28
C THR A 85 0.93 2.09 -19.85
N VAL A 86 0.40 0.95 -19.42
CA VAL A 86 -0.06 0.77 -18.04
C VAL A 86 1.15 0.86 -17.11
N PRO A 87 1.10 1.69 -16.06
CA PRO A 87 2.23 1.87 -15.16
C PRO A 87 2.43 0.64 -14.28
N VAL A 88 3.70 0.32 -13.98
CA VAL A 88 4.05 -0.75 -13.06
C VAL A 88 3.97 -0.20 -11.64
N CYS A 89 3.02 -0.70 -10.84
CA CYS A 89 2.73 -0.18 -9.51
C CYS A 89 2.94 -1.23 -8.41
N LYS A 90 3.51 -0.80 -7.28
CA LYS A 90 3.72 -1.62 -6.06
C LYS A 90 3.01 -0.97 -4.87
N THR A 91 2.53 -1.78 -3.93
CA THR A 91 2.04 -1.27 -2.64
C THR A 91 3.17 -0.57 -1.89
N VAL A 92 2.89 0.60 -1.34
CA VAL A 92 3.81 1.23 -0.39
C VAL A 92 3.62 0.52 0.94
N THR A 93 4.49 -0.42 1.27
CA THR A 93 4.54 -1.00 2.61
C THR A 93 5.41 -0.10 3.47
N GLU A 94 4.81 0.48 4.50
CA GLU A 94 5.56 1.18 5.54
C GLU A 94 6.45 0.17 6.26
N LYS A 95 7.74 0.15 5.92
CA LYS A 95 8.72 -0.64 6.67
C LYS A 95 9.08 0.13 7.95
N HIS A 96 8.18 0.11 8.93
CA HIS A 96 8.52 0.50 10.30
C HIS A 96 9.33 -0.62 10.99
N SER A 97 10.66 -0.43 11.10
CA SER A 97 11.62 -1.17 11.96
C SER A 97 11.82 -2.67 11.65
N SER A 98 12.98 -3.30 11.86
CA SER A 98 13.95 -3.14 12.95
C SER A 98 15.40 -3.11 12.46
N LEU A 99 16.19 -2.28 13.12
CA LEU A 99 17.60 -2.59 13.38
C LEU A 99 17.65 -3.96 14.07
N GLU A 100 18.14 -4.97 13.37
CA GLU A 100 18.61 -6.20 14.00
C GLU A 100 20.09 -5.96 14.32
N THR A 101 20.36 -5.48 15.53
CA THR A 101 21.68 -5.62 16.16
C THR A 101 21.55 -6.71 17.21
N SER A 102 22.09 -7.89 16.94
CA SER A 102 22.46 -8.95 17.89
C SER A 102 23.28 -9.97 17.08
N GLY A 103 24.54 -10.28 17.38
CA GLY A 103 25.06 -10.56 18.70
C GLY A 103 24.83 -12.04 19.01
N ASP A 104 25.93 -12.78 19.00
CA ASP A 104 26.19 -14.22 19.13
C ASP A 104 25.28 -15.06 20.07
N GLY A 105 25.17 -16.37 19.77
CA GLY A 105 24.94 -17.38 20.83
C GLY A 105 24.26 -18.70 20.42
N SER A 106 25.06 -19.76 20.36
CA SER A 106 24.78 -21.19 20.14
C SER A 106 23.63 -21.85 20.93
N GLY A 107 23.08 -22.96 20.39
CA GLY A 107 22.37 -23.97 21.19
C GLY A 107 21.52 -25.00 20.41
N SER A 108 22.03 -26.23 20.29
CA SER A 108 21.41 -27.43 19.70
C SER A 108 20.18 -27.98 20.46
N GLY A 109 19.28 -28.72 19.79
CA GLY A 109 18.39 -29.69 20.45
C GLY A 109 17.13 -30.12 19.68
N SER A 110 17.09 -31.39 19.26
CA SER A 110 16.00 -32.13 18.61
C SER A 110 14.75 -32.34 19.49
N GLY A 111 13.58 -32.56 18.87
CA GLY A 111 12.43 -33.20 19.55
C GLY A 111 11.05 -33.04 18.88
N GLU A 112 10.42 -34.15 18.55
CA GLU A 112 9.13 -34.34 17.87
C GLU A 112 7.85 -34.10 18.70
N ARG A 113 6.75 -33.83 17.97
CA ARG A 113 5.30 -34.14 18.20
C ARG A 113 4.77 -34.36 19.64
N LYS A 114 3.70 -33.63 20.02
CA LYS A 114 2.27 -34.08 20.01
C LYS A 114 1.32 -33.01 20.60
N GLN A 115 0.09 -33.04 20.12
CA GLN A 115 -1.09 -32.30 20.61
C GLN A 115 -1.45 -32.66 22.06
N GLU A 116 -1.94 -31.70 22.84
CA GLU A 116 -3.33 -31.63 23.34
C GLU A 116 -3.45 -30.86 24.70
N THR A 117 -4.62 -30.24 24.87
CA THR A 117 -5.32 -29.82 26.13
C THR A 117 -4.82 -28.67 27.02
N LYS A 118 -5.46 -27.51 26.78
CA LYS A 118 -5.98 -26.49 27.73
C LYS A 118 -5.58 -26.59 29.21
N ILE A 119 -4.78 -25.63 29.71
CA ILE A 119 -5.02 -24.97 31.02
C ILE A 119 -4.55 -23.50 30.96
N ASN A 120 -5.43 -22.62 31.43
CA ASN A 120 -5.24 -21.18 31.65
C ASN A 120 -3.94 -20.84 32.39
N ARG A 121 -3.09 -20.01 31.79
CA ARG A 121 -2.23 -19.08 32.52
C ARG A 121 -1.94 -17.87 31.64
N ALA A 122 -2.64 -16.78 31.92
CA ALA A 122 -2.34 -15.45 31.43
C ALA A 122 -0.87 -15.13 31.74
N ARG A 123 -0.04 -15.01 30.69
CA ARG A 123 1.28 -14.38 30.78
C ARG A 123 1.21 -13.06 30.04
N CYS A 124 1.03 -12.00 30.81
CA CYS A 124 1.25 -10.63 30.38
C CYS A 124 2.64 -10.50 29.76
N ARG A 125 2.72 -10.31 28.44
CA ARG A 125 3.95 -9.94 27.73
C ARG A 125 3.92 -8.45 27.42
N ARG A 126 4.07 -7.61 28.46
CA ARG A 126 4.76 -6.30 28.43
C ARG A 126 4.57 -5.56 29.76
N PRO A 127 5.60 -4.83 30.24
CA PRO A 127 5.51 -4.00 31.43
C PRO A 127 4.72 -2.71 31.14
N GLY A 128 3.82 -2.34 32.06
CA GLY A 128 3.05 -1.09 32.00
C GLY A 128 1.55 -1.32 31.81
N SER A 129 0.77 -1.03 32.86
CA SER A 129 -0.70 -1.02 32.91
C SER A 129 -1.43 -2.38 33.00
N CYS A 130 -1.48 -2.95 34.20
CA CYS A 130 -2.48 -3.96 34.57
C CYS A 130 -3.82 -3.28 34.91
N SER A 131 -4.85 -3.46 34.09
CA SER A 131 -6.24 -3.18 34.48
C SER A 131 -6.89 -4.47 35.00
N ILE A 132 -7.25 -4.48 36.28
CA ILE A 132 -7.91 -5.61 36.95
C ILE A 132 -9.36 -5.67 36.45
N ILE A 133 -9.73 -6.77 35.78
CA ILE A 133 -11.13 -7.08 35.46
C ILE A 133 -11.70 -7.85 36.66
N GLY A 134 -12.48 -7.15 37.49
CA GLY A 134 -13.27 -7.77 38.55
C GLY A 134 -14.46 -8.52 37.96
N PHE A 135 -14.51 -9.83 38.16
CA PHE A 135 -15.72 -10.63 37.97
C PHE A 135 -16.41 -10.80 39.32
N ALA A 136 -17.67 -10.37 39.42
CA ALA A 136 -18.58 -10.80 40.47
C ALA A 136 -19.83 -11.41 39.82
N THR A 137 -20.12 -12.63 40.24
CA THR A 137 -21.12 -13.58 39.74
C THR A 137 -22.55 -13.19 40.16
N ILE A 138 -23.52 -13.50 39.31
CA ILE A 138 -24.97 -13.33 39.55
C ILE A 138 -25.54 -14.54 40.33
N ARG A 139 -26.64 -14.30 41.07
CA ARG A 139 -27.72 -15.18 41.55
C ARG A 139 -27.63 -15.52 43.05
N LYS A 140 -28.70 -15.45 43.85
CA LYS A 140 -30.13 -15.66 43.58
C LYS A 140 -30.97 -14.86 44.58
#